data_AF-A0A0Q6K7K4-F1
#
_entry.id   AF-A0A0Q6K7K4-F1
#
_cell.length_a   1.000
_cell.length_b   1.000
_cell.length_c   1.000
_cell.angle_alpha   90.00
_cell.angle_beta   90.00
_cell.angle_gamma   90.00
#
_symmetry.space_group_name_H-M   'P 1'
#
loop_
_entity.id
_entity.type
_entity.pdbx_description
1 polymer ?
#
loop_
_entity_poly.entity_id
_entity_poly.type
_entity_poly.pdbx_seq_one_letter_code
_entity_poly.pdbx_strand_id
1 'polypeptide(L)'
;MPGHVLVDPEALLAAASELDAAAMRLASSLASASVALRPPPAGSDEVSALAARYFWSTAQSLDTSTSAAVTELRETAAALRVQAAAYREVDASFSTALTAGTA
;
A
#
# COMPACT_ATOMS: atom_id res chain seq x y z
N MET A 1 -25.17 18.73 10.19
CA MET A 1 -24.39 18.19 11.32
C MET A 1 -23.54 17.06 10.76
N PRO A 2 -22.24 17.25 10.50
CA PRO A 2 -21.41 16.12 10.11
C PRO A 2 -21.39 15.16 11.30
N GLY A 3 -21.86 13.93 11.08
CA GLY A 3 -21.90 12.90 12.10
C GLY A 3 -20.49 12.68 12.65
N HIS A 4 -20.37 12.63 13.97
CA HIS A 4 -19.11 12.30 14.64
C HIS A 4 -18.64 10.94 14.12
N VAL A 5 -17.58 10.93 13.30
CA VAL A 5 -16.94 9.69 12.89
C VAL A 5 -16.31 9.11 14.15
N LEU A 6 -16.89 8.01 14.64
CA LEU A 6 -16.28 7.19 15.67
C LEU A 6 -15.09 6.48 15.03
N VAL A 7 -13.89 6.90 15.43
CA VAL A 7 -12.64 6.31 14.96
C VAL A 7 -12.05 5.48 16.08
N ASP A 8 -11.88 4.18 15.83
CA ASP A 8 -11.14 3.27 16.69
C ASP A 8 -9.66 3.26 16.28
N PRO A 9 -8.73 3.74 17.14
CA PRO A 9 -7.30 3.72 16.85
C PRO A 9 -6.73 2.32 16.61
N GLU A 10 -7.26 1.27 17.23
CA GLU A 10 -6.80 -0.09 17.00
C GLU A 10 -7.19 -0.57 15.61
N ALA A 11 -8.40 -0.24 15.16
CA ALA A 11 -8.84 -0.54 13.80
C ALA A 11 -7.97 0.16 12.75
N LEU A 12 -7.51 1.39 13.02
CA LEU A 12 -6.57 2.11 12.14
C LEU A 12 -5.20 1.41 12.07
N LEU A 13 -4.68 0.92 13.20
CA LEU A 13 -3.41 0.19 13.24
C LEU A 13 -3.50 -1.18 12.54
N ALA A 14 -4.63 -1.88 12.72
CA ALA A 14 -4.91 -3.13 12.02
C ALA A 14 -4.96 -2.89 10.50
N ALA A 15 -5.72 -1.89 10.05
CA ALA A 15 -5.79 -1.52 8.63
C ALA A 15 -4.41 -1.13 8.06
N ALA A 16 -3.59 -0.39 8.81
CA ALA A 16 -2.22 -0.08 8.41
C ALA A 16 -1.37 -1.34 8.20
N SER A 17 -1.50 -2.34 9.08
CA SER A 17 -0.79 -3.62 8.94
C SER A 17 -1.26 -4.43 7.72
N GLU A 18 -2.56 -4.39 7.42
CA GLU A 18 -3.13 -5.06 6.25
C GLU A 18 -2.63 -4.43 4.94
N LEU A 19 -2.52 -3.10 4.89
CA LEU A 19 -1.97 -2.37 3.74
C LEU A 19 -0.50 -2.72 3.51
N ASP A 20 0.32 -2.82 4.56
CA ASP A 20 1.72 -3.24 4.44
C ASP A 20 1.83 -4.70 3.96
N ALA A 21 0.98 -5.59 4.47
CA ALA A 21 0.91 -6.98 4.01
C ALA A 21 0.47 -7.07 2.53
N ALA A 22 -0.48 -6.23 2.10
CA ALA A 22 -0.90 -6.14 0.71
C ALA A 22 0.26 -5.63 -0.19
N ALA A 23 0.98 -4.60 0.24
CA ALA A 23 2.14 -4.07 -0.46
C ALA A 23 3.24 -5.13 -0.63
N MET A 24 3.54 -5.89 0.43
CA MET A 24 4.51 -6.99 0.36
C MET A 24 4.06 -8.11 -0.58
N ARG A 25 2.79 -8.54 -0.51
CA ARG A 25 2.25 -9.56 -1.42
C ARG A 25 2.28 -9.12 -2.88
N LEU A 26 1.95 -7.86 -3.15
CA LEU A 26 1.97 -7.31 -4.50
C LEU A 26 3.39 -7.30 -5.07
N ALA A 27 4.37 -6.80 -4.31
CA ALA A 27 5.77 -6.79 -4.72
C ALA A 27 6.32 -8.21 -4.94
N SER A 28 5.98 -9.15 -4.05
CA SER A 28 6.40 -10.55 -4.17
C SER A 28 5.79 -11.24 -5.39
N SER A 29 4.50 -10.98 -5.67
CA SER A 29 3.81 -11.55 -6.83
C SER A 29 4.46 -11.10 -8.14
N LEU A 30 4.75 -9.81 -8.28
CA LEU A 30 5.44 -9.29 -9.46
C LEU A 30 6.86 -9.85 -9.59
N ALA A 31 7.62 -9.90 -8.49
CA ALA A 31 8.97 -10.48 -8.50
C ALA A 31 8.96 -11.94 -8.99
N SER A 32 7.98 -12.74 -8.53
CA SER A 32 7.82 -14.14 -8.94
C SER A 32 7.46 -14.32 -10.43
N ALA A 33 6.75 -13.35 -11.02
CA ALA A 33 6.33 -13.38 -12.42
C ALA A 33 7.32 -12.68 -13.38
N SER A 34 8.30 -11.95 -12.85
CA SER A 34 9.15 -11.01 -13.59
C SER A 34 9.86 -11.60 -14.82
N VAL A 35 10.30 -12.85 -14.74
CA VAL A 35 10.96 -13.58 -15.84
C VAL A 35 9.94 -14.00 -16.91
N ALA A 36 8.79 -14.53 -16.49
CA ALA A 36 7.75 -14.98 -17.41
C ALA A 36 7.14 -13.83 -18.22
N LEU A 37 7.13 -12.61 -17.65
CA LEU A 37 6.71 -11.39 -18.34
C LEU A 37 7.70 -10.91 -19.42
N ARG A 38 8.90 -11.50 -19.48
CA ARG A 38 9.97 -11.13 -20.43
C ARG A 38 10.43 -12.33 -21.26
N PRO A 39 9.55 -12.92 -22.07
CA PRO A 39 9.92 -14.08 -22.87
C PRO A 39 10.96 -13.70 -23.93
N PRO A 40 11.85 -14.63 -24.32
CA PRO A 40 12.67 -14.45 -25.51
C PRO A 40 11.80 -14.45 -26.78
N PRO A 41 12.28 -13.89 -27.91
CA PRO A 41 11.62 -14.05 -29.21
C PRO A 41 11.40 -15.54 -29.55
N ALA A 42 10.23 -15.87 -30.09
CA ALA A 42 9.90 -17.24 -30.49
C ALA A 42 10.73 -17.73 -31.71
N GLY A 43 11.24 -16.79 -32.51
CA GLY A 43 12.02 -17.03 -33.72
C GLY A 43 12.88 -15.83 -34.08
N SER A 44 13.64 -15.95 -35.18
CA SER A 44 14.53 -14.90 -35.69
C SER A 44 13.84 -13.91 -36.64
N ASP A 45 12.55 -14.10 -36.93
CA ASP A 45 11.77 -13.20 -37.77
C ASP A 45 11.40 -11.91 -37.02
N GLU A 46 11.09 -10.86 -37.80
CA GLU A 46 10.81 -9.53 -37.28
C GLU A 46 9.55 -9.50 -36.40
N VAL A 47 8.57 -10.36 -36.66
CA VAL A 47 7.32 -10.43 -35.90
C VAL A 47 7.58 -11.02 -34.52
N SER A 48 8.34 -12.11 -34.44
CA SER A 48 8.80 -12.70 -33.17
C SER A 48 9.58 -11.70 -32.33
N ALA A 49 10.49 -10.96 -32.94
CA ALA A 49 11.26 -9.92 -32.26
C ALA A 49 10.37 -8.76 -31.78
N LEU A 50 9.40 -8.33 -32.59
CA LEU A 50 8.45 -7.27 -32.24
C LEU A 50 7.51 -7.69 -31.10
N ALA A 51 7.00 -8.92 -31.13
CA ALA A 51 6.14 -9.47 -30.09
C ALA A 51 6.87 -9.52 -28.73
N ALA A 52 8.11 -10.01 -28.70
CA ALA A 52 8.91 -10.01 -27.47
C ALA A 52 9.13 -8.59 -26.91
N ARG A 53 9.46 -7.62 -27.76
CA ARG A 53 9.62 -6.21 -27.34
C ARG A 53 8.33 -5.62 -26.76
N TYR A 54 7.17 -5.96 -27.32
CA TYR A 54 5.88 -5.52 -26.80
C TYR A 54 5.61 -6.07 -25.38
N PHE A 55 5.87 -7.36 -25.15
CA PHE A 55 5.77 -7.95 -23.81
C PHE A 55 6.73 -7.27 -22.82
N TRP A 56 7.97 -7.01 -23.23
CA TRP A 56 8.96 -6.36 -22.36
C TRP A 56 8.57 -4.92 -22.00
N SER A 57 8.04 -4.17 -22.97
CA SER A 57 7.51 -2.81 -22.72
C SER A 57 6.33 -2.85 -21.76
N THR A 58 5.41 -3.79 -21.94
CA THR A 58 4.25 -3.97 -21.04
C THR A 58 4.71 -4.38 -19.63
N ALA A 59 5.70 -5.27 -19.52
CA ALA A 59 6.29 -5.66 -18.25
C ALA A 59 6.95 -4.47 -17.53
N GLN A 60 7.64 -3.58 -18.26
CA GLN A 60 8.22 -2.37 -17.69
C GLN A 60 7.16 -1.38 -17.18
N SER A 61 6.08 -1.20 -17.92
CA SER A 61 4.94 -0.39 -17.46
C SER A 61 4.31 -1.00 -16.20
N LEU A 62 4.13 -2.33 -16.17
CA LEU A 62 3.61 -3.03 -14.99
C LEU A 62 4.52 -2.87 -13.77
N ASP A 63 5.84 -2.97 -13.94
CA ASP A 63 6.79 -2.73 -12.86
C ASP A 63 6.65 -1.32 -12.28
N THR A 64 6.55 -0.32 -13.16
CA THR A 64 6.41 1.09 -12.76
C THR A 64 5.11 1.32 -11.99
N SER A 65 3.98 0.86 -12.52
CA SER A 65 2.67 0.98 -11.86
C SER A 65 2.61 0.21 -10.54
N THR A 66 3.22 -0.97 -10.48
CA THR A 66 3.26 -1.78 -9.26
C THR A 66 4.12 -1.12 -8.19
N SER A 67 5.27 -0.56 -8.57
CA SER A 67 6.12 0.19 -7.63
C SER A 67 5.39 1.41 -7.07
N ALA A 68 4.66 2.15 -7.90
CA ALA A 68 3.86 3.28 -7.44
C ALA A 68 2.78 2.83 -6.44
N ALA A 69 2.02 1.78 -6.77
CA ALA A 69 0.99 1.23 -5.89
C ALA A 69 1.56 0.74 -4.55
N VAL A 70 2.72 0.09 -4.55
CA VAL A 70 3.40 -0.34 -3.30
C VAL A 70 3.76 0.85 -2.42
N THR A 71 4.26 1.94 -3.03
CA THR A 71 4.57 3.18 -2.30
C THR A 71 3.31 3.80 -1.71
N GLU A 72 2.25 3.95 -2.51
CA GLU A 72 0.97 4.52 -2.06
C GLU A 72 0.35 3.73 -0.90
N LEU A 73 0.41 2.39 -0.94
CA LEU A 73 -0.08 1.54 0.15
C LEU A 73 0.70 1.78 1.46
N ARG A 74 2.03 1.90 1.37
CA ARG A 74 2.89 2.16 2.53
C ARG A 74 2.71 3.56 3.09
N GLU A 75 2.57 4.56 2.23
CA GLU A 75 2.29 5.94 2.63
C GLU A 75 0.92 6.05 3.32
N THR A 76 -0.09 5.36 2.77
CA THR A 76 -1.41 5.29 3.39
C THR A 76 -1.34 4.60 4.76
N ALA A 77 -0.61 3.49 4.88
CA ALA A 77 -0.39 2.82 6.17
C ALA A 77 0.30 3.73 7.19
N ALA A 78 1.29 4.52 6.75
CA ALA A 78 1.95 5.51 7.60
C ALA A 78 0.99 6.62 8.06
N ALA A 79 0.15 7.13 7.16
CA ALA A 79 -0.87 8.13 7.49
C ALA A 79 -1.89 7.61 8.52
N LEU A 80 -2.34 6.35 8.39
CA LEU A 80 -3.24 5.73 9.36
C LEU A 80 -2.60 5.62 10.76
N ARG A 81 -1.31 5.31 10.84
CA ARG A 81 -0.57 5.27 12.12
C ARG A 81 -0.47 6.65 12.76
N VAL A 82 -0.20 7.69 11.96
CA VAL A 82 -0.19 9.08 12.45
C VAL A 82 -1.57 9.46 13.01
N GLN A 83 -2.64 9.11 12.29
CA GLN A 83 -4.00 9.39 12.74
C GLN A 83 -4.36 8.63 14.02
N ALA A 84 -3.97 7.35 14.13
CA ALA A 84 -4.18 6.55 15.33
C ALA A 84 -3.46 7.14 16.56
N ALA A 85 -2.23 7.63 16.38
CA ALA A 85 -1.48 8.30 17.44
C ALA A 85 -2.17 9.60 17.89
N ALA A 86 -2.63 10.42 16.94
CA ALA A 86 -3.35 11.66 17.23
C ALA A 86 -4.64 11.40 18.03
N TYR A 87 -5.43 10.38 17.67
CA TYR A 87 -6.65 10.04 18.43
C TYR A 87 -6.34 9.57 19.85
N ARG A 88 -5.30 8.75 20.04
CA ARG A 88 -4.87 8.31 21.39
C ARG A 88 -4.41 9.46 22.27
N GLU A 89 -3.68 10.43 21.71
CA GLU A 89 -3.23 11.62 22.44
C GLU A 89 -4.41 12.49 22.90
N VAL A 90 -5.37 12.71 21.99
CA VAL A 90 -6.60 13.44 22.30
C VAL A 90 -7.38 12.75 23.41
N ASP A 91 -7.59 11.43 23.32
CA ASP A 91 -8.30 10.64 24.34
C ASP A 91 -7.61 10.70 25.72
N ALA A 92 -6.28 10.56 25.76
CA ALA A 92 -5.51 10.68 26.99
C ALA A 92 -5.60 12.08 27.64
N SER A 93 -5.59 13.14 26.81
CA SER A 93 -5.75 14.52 27.29
C SER A 93 -7.13 14.75 27.92
N PHE A 94 -8.20 14.23 27.30
CA PHE A 94 -9.56 14.29 27.82
C PHE A 94 -9.72 13.50 29.12
N SER A 95 -9.16 12.29 29.19
CA SER A 95 -9.18 11.45 30.40
C SER A 95 -8.48 12.15 31.59
N THR A 96 -7.35 12.80 31.33
CA THR A 96 -6.62 13.57 32.35
C THR A 96 -7.44 14.77 32.85
N ALA A 97 -8.05 15.53 31.94
CA ALA A 97 -8.89 16.67 32.28
C ALA A 97 -10.12 16.24 33.10
N LEU A 98 -10.75 15.11 32.75
CA LEU A 98 -11.88 14.57 33.48
C LEU A 98 -11.50 14.17 34.90
N THR A 99 -10.37 13.47 35.06
CA THR A 99 -9.86 13.04 36.38
C THR A 99 -9.52 14.24 37.26
N ALA A 100 -8.93 15.30 36.68
CA ALA A 100 -8.60 16.53 37.39
C ALA A 100 -9.83 17.34 37.83
N GLY A 101 -10.94 17.29 37.09
CA GLY A 101 -12.20 17.97 37.46
C GLY A 101 -13.03 17.23 38.50
N THR A 102 -12.71 15.96 38.78
CA THR A 102 -13.35 15.15 39.83
C THR A 102 -12.60 15.15 41.17
N ALA A 103 -11.47 15.87 41.26
CA ALA A 103 -10.66 16.06 42.46
C ALA A 103 -10.91 17.44 43.08
#